data_AF-A0AB73H7D7-F1
#
_entry.id   AF-A0AB73H7D7-F1
#
_cell.length_a   1.000
_cell.length_b   1.000
_cell.length_c   1.000
_cell.angle_alpha   90.00
_cell.angle_beta   90.00
_cell.angle_gamma   90.00
#
_symmetry.space_group_name_H-M   'P 1'
#
loop_
_entity.id
_entity.type
_entity.pdbx_description
1 polymer ?
#
loop_
_entity_poly.entity_id
_entity_poly.type
_entity_poly.pdbx_seq_one_letter_code
_entity_poly.pdbx_strand_id
1 'polypeptide(L)'
;MQIKEACKKIGVPQTTIYRWRKKMGILEETRDGLTDEHLEMFQKMKKTRAGYHPTKNKKEKVVENAVRCAPNANELKVNDGDIREVRALKEQYNSNLKVIDFANDLIFQSMDRRRIPDKYLTDLIDKYQSLNVKLLRSLGKLAPLGSDDSTELMEKLSDYI
;
A
#
# COMPACT_ATOMS: atom_id res chain seq x y z
N MET A 1 -27.35 17.13 15.96
CA MET A 1 -26.78 18.26 15.19
C MET A 1 -27.14 18.12 13.72
N GLN A 2 -27.45 19.19 13.00
CA GLN A 2 -27.81 19.10 11.57
C GLN A 2 -26.57 18.93 10.68
N ILE A 3 -26.70 18.28 9.51
CA ILE A 3 -25.58 18.13 8.55
C ILE A 3 -24.95 19.49 8.21
N LYS A 4 -25.76 20.53 7.98
CA LYS A 4 -25.27 21.88 7.67
C LYS A 4 -24.37 22.44 8.76
N GLU A 5 -24.70 22.19 10.02
CA GLU A 5 -23.89 22.62 11.18
C GLU A 5 -22.61 21.81 11.28
N ALA A 6 -22.68 20.50 11.04
CA ALA A 6 -21.51 19.63 11.00
C ALA A 6 -20.53 20.02 9.87
N CYS A 7 -21.04 20.38 8.68
CA CYS A 7 -20.24 20.90 7.58
C CYS A 7 -19.45 22.14 7.99
N LYS A 8 -20.09 23.08 8.69
CA LYS A 8 -19.46 24.30 9.19
C LYS A 8 -18.40 24.00 10.26
N LYS A 9 -18.72 23.15 11.24
CA LYS A 9 -17.78 22.75 12.31
C LYS A 9 -16.56 22.01 11.77
N ILE A 10 -16.76 21.12 10.80
CA ILE A 10 -15.68 20.28 10.24
C ILE A 10 -14.96 21.02 9.11
N GLY A 11 -15.58 22.00 8.44
CA GLY A 11 -15.01 22.71 7.30
C GLY A 11 -14.85 21.80 6.07
N VAL A 12 -15.89 21.03 5.73
CA VAL A 12 -15.93 20.15 4.55
C VAL A 12 -17.25 20.32 3.79
N PRO A 13 -17.27 20.15 2.45
CA PRO A 13 -18.50 20.23 1.68
C PRO A 13 -19.52 19.15 2.08
N GLN A 14 -20.81 19.47 1.97
CA GLN A 14 -21.91 18.57 2.34
C GLN A 14 -21.87 17.24 1.57
N THR A 15 -21.47 17.27 0.30
CA THR A 15 -21.26 16.08 -0.54
C THR A 15 -20.22 15.12 0.04
N THR A 16 -19.21 15.63 0.75
CA THR A 16 -18.19 14.81 1.42
C THR A 16 -18.77 14.08 2.62
N ILE A 17 -19.60 14.75 3.43
CA ILE A 17 -20.28 14.12 4.57
C ILE A 17 -21.25 13.04 4.08
N TYR A 18 -22.06 13.28 3.04
CA TYR A 18 -22.94 12.24 2.49
C TYR A 18 -22.17 11.00 2.00
N ARG A 19 -21.02 11.18 1.34
CA ARG A 19 -20.16 10.04 0.94
C ARG A 19 -19.61 9.28 2.14
N TRP A 20 -19.20 9.96 3.20
CA TRP A 20 -18.73 9.32 4.42
C TRP A 20 -19.83 8.56 5.14
N ARG A 21 -21.04 9.12 5.21
CA ARG A 21 -22.23 8.42 5.73
C ARG A 21 -22.49 7.12 4.99
N LYS A 22 -22.54 7.17 3.65
CA LYS A 22 -22.72 5.98 2.82
C LYS A 22 -21.64 4.93 3.08
N LYS A 23 -20.38 5.35 3.22
CA LYS A 23 -19.25 4.45 3.53
C LYS A 23 -19.36 3.80 4.91
N MET A 24 -20.01 4.47 5.87
CA MET A 24 -20.27 3.95 7.22
C MET A 24 -21.56 3.13 7.31
N GLY A 25 -22.23 2.85 6.18
CA GLY A 25 -23.52 2.16 6.22
C GLY A 25 -24.65 2.99 6.83
N ILE A 26 -24.45 4.29 7.03
CA ILE A 26 -25.50 5.23 7.40
C ILE A 26 -26.32 5.50 6.14
N LEU A 27 -27.17 4.53 5.80
CA LEU A 27 -28.19 4.62 4.77
C LEU A 27 -29.32 5.48 5.31
N GLU A 28 -29.72 6.50 4.57
CA GLU A 28 -30.86 7.31 4.99
C GLU A 28 -31.78 7.67 3.85
N GLU A 29 -33.05 7.40 4.09
CA GLU A 29 -34.11 8.15 3.45
C GLU A 29 -34.65 9.27 4.34
N THR A 30 -34.28 9.41 5.64
CA THR A 30 -35.05 10.33 6.52
C THR A 30 -34.39 11.05 7.73
N ARG A 31 -33.05 11.12 7.95
CA ARG A 31 -32.52 11.86 9.14
C ARG A 31 -31.29 12.75 8.89
N ASP A 32 -31.51 14.01 8.53
CA ASP A 32 -30.45 15.06 8.53
C ASP A 32 -29.76 15.30 9.91
N GLY A 33 -30.15 14.55 10.95
CA GLY A 33 -29.54 14.52 12.26
C GLY A 33 -28.27 13.67 12.34
N LEU A 34 -27.18 14.29 12.77
CA LEU A 34 -25.92 13.68 13.16
C LEU A 34 -25.78 13.68 14.69
N THR A 35 -25.29 12.58 15.24
CA THR A 35 -24.82 12.48 16.63
C THR A 35 -23.43 13.09 16.77
N ASP A 36 -22.99 13.36 17.99
CA ASP A 36 -21.64 13.84 18.26
C ASP A 36 -20.58 12.78 17.94
N GLU A 37 -20.90 11.49 18.07
CA GLU A 37 -20.05 10.38 17.63
C GLU A 37 -19.78 10.44 16.12
N HIS A 38 -20.80 10.70 15.30
CA HIS A 38 -20.62 10.90 13.86
C HIS A 38 -19.68 12.09 13.56
N LEU A 39 -19.79 13.17 14.34
CA LEU A 39 -18.94 14.36 14.21
C LEU A 39 -17.47 14.02 14.52
N GLU A 40 -17.20 13.32 15.61
CA GLU A 40 -15.85 12.87 15.96
C GLU A 40 -15.25 11.95 14.89
N MET A 41 -16.05 11.02 14.37
CA MET A 41 -15.62 10.13 13.28
C MET A 41 -15.30 10.91 12.01
N PHE A 42 -16.13 11.88 11.62
CA PHE A 42 -15.85 12.73 10.45
C PHE A 42 -14.63 13.63 10.66
N GLN A 43 -14.37 14.10 11.88
CA GLN A 43 -13.13 14.82 12.20
C GLN A 43 -11.90 13.91 12.07
N LYS A 44 -11.99 12.67 12.55
CA LYS A 44 -10.93 11.65 12.34
C LYS A 44 -10.72 11.40 10.85
N MET A 45 -11.78 11.20 10.07
CA MET A 45 -11.71 11.02 8.62
C MET A 45 -11.13 12.23 7.89
N LYS A 46 -11.47 13.46 8.32
CA LYS A 46 -10.87 14.68 7.75
C LYS A 46 -9.36 14.68 7.98
N LYS A 47 -8.89 14.34 9.18
CA LYS A 47 -7.45 14.21 9.49
C LYS A 47 -6.78 13.14 8.64
N THR A 48 -7.46 12.03 8.33
CA THR A 48 -6.93 10.98 7.44
C THR A 48 -6.97 11.36 5.95
N ARG A 49 -7.92 12.21 5.55
CA ARG A 49 -8.17 12.63 4.15
C ARG A 49 -7.52 13.95 3.77
N ALA A 50 -6.97 14.70 4.73
CA ALA A 50 -5.90 15.67 4.45
C ALA A 50 -4.73 14.85 3.90
N GLY A 51 -4.78 14.59 2.60
CA GLY A 51 -4.02 13.58 1.90
C GLY A 51 -2.56 13.70 2.27
N TYR A 52 -2.08 12.72 3.02
CA TYR A 52 -0.65 12.55 3.22
C TYR A 52 -0.06 12.22 1.85
N HIS A 53 0.33 13.27 1.13
CA HIS A 53 1.08 13.18 -0.10
C HIS A 53 2.53 13.42 0.25
N PRO A 54 3.37 12.38 0.28
CA PRO A 54 4.79 12.56 0.52
C PRO A 54 5.34 13.48 -0.56
N THR A 55 6.24 14.38 -0.17
CA THR A 55 6.96 15.22 -1.14
C THR A 55 7.68 14.31 -2.14
N LYS A 56 7.85 14.79 -3.38
CA LYS A 56 8.57 14.06 -4.44
C LYS A 56 9.94 13.56 -3.92
N ASN A 57 10.68 14.43 -3.25
CA ASN A 57 11.96 14.10 -2.60
C ASN A 57 11.87 12.96 -1.59
N LYS A 58 10.79 12.87 -0.79
CA LYS A 58 10.62 11.79 0.17
C LYS A 58 10.39 10.45 -0.53
N LYS A 59 9.61 10.45 -1.62
CA LYS A 59 9.37 9.24 -2.43
C LYS A 59 10.66 8.74 -3.07
N GLU A 60 11.40 9.64 -3.70
CA GLU A 60 12.66 9.32 -4.38
C GLU A 60 13.72 8.80 -3.39
N LYS A 61 13.85 9.43 -2.21
CA LYS A 61 14.79 8.96 -1.18
C LYS A 61 14.48 7.55 -0.67
N VAL A 62 13.19 7.20 -0.50
CA VAL A 62 12.81 5.85 -0.04
C VAL A 62 13.22 4.82 -1.10
N VAL A 63 12.93 5.09 -2.36
CA VAL A 63 13.28 4.18 -3.47
C VAL A 63 14.80 4.11 -3.68
N GLU A 64 15.49 5.25 -3.69
CA GLU A 64 16.94 5.30 -3.88
C GLU A 64 17.70 4.58 -2.75
N ASN A 65 17.28 4.76 -1.49
CA ASN A 65 17.89 4.07 -0.37
C ASN A 65 17.62 2.57 -0.41
N ALA A 66 16.41 2.15 -0.79
CA ALA A 66 16.08 0.75 -0.97
C ALA A 66 16.96 0.07 -2.02
N VAL A 67 17.24 0.74 -3.15
CA VAL A 67 18.12 0.19 -4.20
C VAL A 67 19.56 -0.03 -3.70
N ARG A 68 20.02 0.77 -2.74
CA ARG A 68 21.35 0.64 -2.12
C ARG A 68 21.44 -0.48 -1.07
N CYS A 69 20.32 -1.08 -0.68
CA CYS A 69 20.31 -2.19 0.29
C CYS A 69 20.88 -3.47 -0.33
N ALA A 70 21.52 -4.27 0.54
CA ALA A 70 22.05 -5.59 0.20
C ALA A 70 20.95 -6.50 -0.37
N PRO A 71 21.31 -7.49 -1.21
CA PRO A 71 20.34 -8.42 -1.77
C PRO A 71 19.60 -9.19 -0.65
N ASN A 72 18.28 -9.28 -0.79
CA ASN A 72 17.44 -9.99 0.17
C ASN A 72 17.52 -11.52 -0.08
N ALA A 73 17.44 -12.32 0.99
CA ALA A 73 17.34 -13.77 0.93
C ALA A 73 16.18 -14.27 0.05
N ASN A 74 15.13 -13.46 -0.11
CA ASN A 74 13.92 -13.80 -0.86
C ASN A 74 13.94 -13.33 -2.33
N GLU A 75 15.06 -12.83 -2.85
CA GLU A 75 15.15 -12.45 -4.26
C GLU A 75 14.97 -13.66 -5.20
N LEU A 76 14.38 -13.42 -6.37
CA LEU A 76 14.36 -14.39 -7.47
C LEU A 76 15.74 -14.44 -8.13
N LYS A 77 16.22 -15.65 -8.43
CA LYS A 77 17.48 -15.83 -9.16
C LYS A 77 17.32 -15.38 -10.61
N VAL A 78 18.17 -14.44 -11.02
CA VAL A 78 18.29 -13.99 -12.41
C VAL A 78 19.36 -14.84 -13.10
N ASN A 79 18.98 -15.58 -14.12
CA ASN A 79 19.88 -16.49 -14.84
C ASN A 79 20.36 -15.87 -16.16
N ASP A 80 21.59 -16.20 -16.57
CA ASP A 80 22.16 -15.72 -17.84
C ASP A 80 21.39 -16.22 -19.07
N GLY A 81 20.71 -17.38 -18.95
CA GLY A 81 19.84 -17.96 -19.97
C GLY A 81 18.41 -17.43 -20.00
N ASP A 82 18.02 -16.56 -19.06
CA ASP A 82 16.67 -15.98 -19.04
C ASP A 82 16.42 -15.14 -20.30
N ILE A 83 15.28 -15.35 -20.96
CA ILE A 83 14.83 -14.45 -22.02
C ILE A 83 14.68 -13.03 -21.47
N ARG A 84 14.92 -12.02 -22.31
CA ARG A 84 14.97 -10.61 -21.91
C ARG A 84 13.77 -10.18 -21.07
N GLU A 85 12.57 -10.65 -21.41
CA GLU A 85 11.33 -10.34 -20.70
C GLU A 85 11.29 -10.97 -19.29
N VAL A 86 11.68 -12.24 -19.15
CA VAL A 86 11.74 -12.93 -17.86
C VAL A 86 12.78 -12.29 -16.95
N ARG A 87 13.97 -11.98 -17.49
CA ARG A 87 15.01 -11.24 -16.76
C ARG A 87 14.49 -9.92 -16.22
N ALA A 88 13.84 -9.11 -17.07
CA ALA A 88 13.30 -7.81 -16.66
C ALA A 88 12.23 -7.95 -15.55
N LEU A 89 11.37 -8.97 -15.63
CA LEU A 89 10.35 -9.23 -14.61
C LEU A 89 10.97 -9.66 -13.27
N LYS A 90 11.98 -10.54 -13.29
CA LYS A 90 12.72 -10.98 -12.09
C LYS A 90 13.46 -9.80 -11.43
N GLU A 91 14.16 -8.99 -12.22
CA GLU A 91 14.83 -7.78 -11.75
C GLU A 91 13.84 -6.77 -11.13
N GLN A 92 12.68 -6.58 -11.77
CA GLN A 92 11.63 -5.71 -11.23
C GLN A 92 11.05 -6.24 -9.92
N TYR A 93 10.82 -7.55 -9.82
CA TYR A 93 10.35 -8.18 -8.57
C TYR A 93 11.36 -7.97 -7.43
N ASN A 94 12.65 -8.20 -7.69
CA ASN A 94 13.71 -8.02 -6.70
C ASN A 94 13.83 -6.55 -6.27
N SER A 95 13.75 -5.61 -7.22
CA SER A 95 13.76 -4.18 -6.93
C SER A 95 12.58 -3.77 -6.03
N ASN A 96 11.38 -4.28 -6.31
CA ASN A 96 10.20 -4.03 -5.49
C ASN A 96 10.34 -4.64 -4.09
N LEU A 97 10.95 -5.83 -3.94
CA LEU A 97 11.21 -6.43 -2.63
C LEU A 97 12.07 -5.53 -1.76
N LYS A 98 13.18 -5.02 -2.28
CA LYS A 98 14.05 -4.09 -1.55
C LYS A 98 13.30 -2.86 -1.03
N VAL A 99 12.35 -2.36 -1.83
CA VAL A 99 11.51 -1.22 -1.45
C VAL A 99 10.54 -1.58 -0.31
N ILE A 100 9.97 -2.78 -0.34
CA ILE A 100 9.11 -3.31 0.73
C ILE A 100 9.90 -3.47 2.03
N ASP A 101 11.07 -4.12 1.96
CA ASP A 101 11.90 -4.38 3.15
C ASP A 101 12.38 -3.08 3.79
N PHE A 102 12.87 -2.15 2.98
CA PHE A 102 13.30 -0.84 3.48
C PHE A 102 12.13 -0.06 4.13
N ALA A 103 10.93 -0.15 3.57
CA ALA A 103 9.75 0.46 4.18
C ALA A 103 9.36 -0.23 5.50
N ASN A 104 9.45 -1.56 5.57
CA ASN A 104 9.24 -2.31 6.81
C ASN A 104 10.24 -1.92 7.89
N ASP A 105 11.54 -1.81 7.57
CA ASP A 105 12.58 -1.37 8.51
C ASP A 105 12.28 0.01 9.10
N LEU A 106 11.87 0.96 8.27
CA LEU A 106 11.47 2.29 8.73
C LEU A 106 10.22 2.27 9.61
N ILE A 107 9.28 1.36 9.34
CA ILE A 107 8.11 1.14 10.19
C ILE A 107 8.55 0.54 11.54
N PHE A 108 9.37 -0.50 11.56
CA PHE A 108 9.90 -1.11 12.78
C PHE A 108 10.65 -0.09 13.64
N GLN A 109 11.55 0.70 13.04
CA GLN A 109 12.24 1.79 13.75
C GLN A 109 11.28 2.83 14.33
N SER A 110 10.17 3.10 13.65
CA SER A 110 9.14 4.01 14.16
C SER A 110 8.41 3.40 15.36
N MET A 111 8.06 2.11 15.28
CA MET A 111 7.40 1.38 16.37
C MET A 111 8.29 1.22 17.60
N ASP A 112 9.58 0.90 17.42
CA ASP A 112 10.57 0.80 18.51
C ASP A 112 10.66 2.12 19.30
N ARG A 113 10.53 3.25 18.59
CA ARG A 113 10.50 4.60 19.18
C ARG A 113 9.13 4.99 19.72
N ARG A 114 8.19 4.05 19.83
CA ARG A 114 6.79 4.24 20.24
C ARG A 114 6.04 5.31 19.43
N ARG A 115 6.39 5.45 18.14
CA ARG A 115 5.72 6.35 17.19
C ARG A 115 4.77 5.58 16.29
N ILE A 116 3.71 6.25 15.87
CA ILE A 116 2.79 5.69 14.87
C ILE A 116 3.52 5.61 13.52
N PRO A 117 3.53 4.44 12.85
CA PRO A 117 4.12 4.28 11.54
C PRO A 117 3.55 5.25 10.51
N ASP A 118 4.40 5.72 9.59
CA ASP A 118 4.01 6.62 8.51
C ASP A 118 3.08 5.88 7.53
N LYS A 119 1.85 6.39 7.37
CA LYS A 119 0.84 5.83 6.47
C LYS A 119 1.34 5.68 5.02
N TYR A 120 2.25 6.53 4.57
CA TYR A 120 2.83 6.33 3.23
C TYR A 120 3.66 5.07 3.13
N LEU A 121 4.42 4.72 4.17
CA LEU A 121 5.25 3.51 4.15
C LEU A 121 4.35 2.28 4.08
N THR A 122 3.24 2.26 4.83
CA THR A 122 2.24 1.18 4.74
C THR A 122 1.58 1.12 3.37
N ASP A 123 1.11 2.26 2.83
CA ASP A 123 0.50 2.32 1.49
C ASP A 123 1.50 1.88 0.39
N LEU A 124 2.79 2.12 0.61
CA LEU A 124 3.86 1.78 -0.33
C LEU A 124 4.17 0.27 -0.29
N ILE A 125 4.19 -0.35 0.89
CA ILE A 125 4.28 -1.81 1.04
C ILE A 125 3.12 -2.48 0.30
N ASP A 126 1.88 -2.10 0.58
CA ASP A 126 0.69 -2.68 -0.06
C ASP A 126 0.76 -2.59 -1.60
N LYS A 127 1.20 -1.44 -2.11
CA LYS A 127 1.37 -1.21 -3.54
C LYS A 127 2.41 -2.16 -4.13
N TYR A 128 3.61 -2.22 -3.56
CA TYR A 128 4.70 -3.02 -4.13
C TYR A 128 4.48 -4.53 -3.94
N GLN A 129 3.83 -4.96 -2.86
CA GLN A 129 3.37 -6.33 -2.70
C GLN A 129 2.35 -6.71 -3.78
N SER A 130 1.35 -5.85 -4.02
CA SER A 130 0.36 -6.07 -5.09
C SER A 130 1.00 -6.12 -6.49
N LEU A 131 2.05 -5.33 -6.73
CA LEU A 131 2.81 -5.40 -7.97
C LEU A 131 3.60 -6.71 -8.06
N ASN A 132 4.24 -7.15 -6.98
CA ASN A 132 4.99 -8.39 -6.94
C ASN A 132 4.11 -9.62 -7.19
N VAL A 133 2.90 -9.67 -6.63
CA VAL A 133 1.92 -10.73 -6.95
C VAL A 133 1.61 -10.75 -8.45
N LYS A 134 1.45 -9.58 -9.09
CA LYS A 134 1.22 -9.51 -10.55
C LYS A 134 2.43 -9.96 -11.34
N LEU A 135 3.64 -9.59 -10.92
CA LEU A 135 4.88 -10.00 -11.57
C LEU A 135 5.08 -11.52 -11.47
N LEU A 136 4.87 -12.10 -10.29
CA LEU A 136 4.93 -13.56 -10.09
C LEU A 136 3.91 -14.30 -10.97
N ARG A 137 2.67 -13.79 -11.08
CA ARG A 137 1.66 -14.36 -11.99
C ARG A 137 2.08 -14.26 -13.46
N SER A 138 2.70 -13.16 -13.87
CA SER A 138 3.22 -13.01 -15.24
C SER A 138 4.39 -13.95 -15.49
N LEU A 139 5.31 -14.08 -14.54
CA LEU A 139 6.42 -15.03 -14.60
C LEU A 139 5.93 -16.47 -14.67
N GLY A 140 4.92 -16.85 -13.87
CA GLY A 140 4.34 -18.20 -13.89
C GLY A 140 3.67 -18.56 -15.22
N LYS A 141 3.19 -17.58 -15.99
CA LYS A 141 2.68 -17.81 -17.36
C LYS A 141 3.79 -18.02 -18.40
N LEU A 142 4.97 -17.45 -18.14
CA LEU A 142 6.14 -17.52 -19.02
C LEU A 142 7.05 -18.69 -18.67
N ALA A 143 7.00 -19.17 -17.43
CA ALA A 143 7.76 -20.31 -16.96
C ALA A 143 7.20 -21.62 -17.58
N PRO A 144 8.06 -22.49 -18.13
CA PRO A 144 7.62 -23.81 -18.58
C PRO A 144 7.07 -24.63 -17.41
N LEU A 145 5.88 -25.20 -17.58
CA LEU A 145 5.19 -26.03 -16.59
C LEU A 145 6.09 -27.17 -16.09
N GLY A 146 6.30 -27.26 -14.77
CA GLY A 146 7.08 -28.33 -14.14
C GLY A 146 8.59 -28.08 -14.08
N SER A 147 9.06 -26.87 -14.40
CA SER A 147 10.44 -26.44 -14.15
C SER A 147 10.68 -26.04 -12.69
N ASP A 148 11.94 -26.07 -12.25
CA ASP A 148 12.34 -25.58 -10.93
C ASP A 148 11.91 -24.11 -10.71
N ASP A 149 12.03 -23.27 -11.74
CA ASP A 149 11.54 -21.89 -11.75
C ASP A 149 10.02 -21.82 -11.50
N SER A 150 9.22 -22.74 -12.07
CA SER A 150 7.77 -22.77 -11.83
C SER A 150 7.43 -23.16 -10.38
N THR A 151 8.24 -24.01 -9.75
CA THR A 151 8.08 -24.44 -8.35
C THR A 151 8.43 -23.30 -7.39
N GLU A 152 9.56 -22.61 -7.61
CA GLU A 152 9.96 -21.42 -6.82
C GLU A 152 8.90 -20.31 -6.91
N LEU A 153 8.33 -20.06 -8.10
CA LEU A 153 7.29 -19.05 -8.28
C LEU A 153 5.99 -19.41 -7.55
N MET A 154 5.61 -20.69 -7.51
CA MET A 154 4.41 -21.16 -6.81
C MET A 154 4.58 -21.13 -5.29
N GLU A 155 5.75 -21.49 -4.78
CA GLU A 155 6.09 -21.36 -3.36
C GLU A 155 5.99 -19.89 -2.92
N LYS A 156 6.63 -18.96 -3.64
CA LYS A 156 6.54 -17.54 -3.31
C LYS A 156 5.15 -16.96 -3.48
N LEU A 157 4.33 -17.46 -4.41
CA LEU A 157 2.93 -17.05 -4.52
C LEU A 157 2.08 -17.52 -3.32
N SER A 158 2.41 -18.67 -2.73
CA SER A 158 1.70 -19.21 -1.58
C SER A 158 1.87 -18.35 -0.33
N ASP A 159 3.00 -17.66 -0.18
CA ASP A 159 3.23 -16.70 0.91
C ASP A 159 2.30 -15.46 0.87
N TYR A 160 1.56 -15.27 -0.23
CA TYR A 160 0.64 -14.15 -0.42
C TYR A 160 -0.86 -14.53 -0.39
N ILE A 161 -1.20 -15.81 -0.19
CA ILE A 161 -2.58 -16.33 -0.15
C ILE A 161 -3.00 -16.59 1.30
#